data_AF-A0A7X6DA18-F1
#
_entry.id   AF-A0A7X6DA18-F1
#
_cell.length_a   1.000
_cell.length_b   1.000
_cell.length_c   1.000
_cell.angle_alpha   90.00
_cell.angle_beta   90.00
_cell.angle_gamma   90.00
#
_symmetry.space_group_name_H-M   'P 1'
#
loop_
_entity.id
_entity.type
_entity.pdbx_description
1 polymer ?
#
loop_
_entity_poly.entity_id
_entity_poly.type
_entity_poly.pdbx_seq_one_letter_code
_entity_poly.pdbx_strand_id
1 'polypeptide(L)'
;MDTRIGGNIMINTKNIEEKSTAYKIRKSGNSDIVTVPSIVKDTLGISEGDLVSFIVTEESVTIIKEEPKLDVDQIIDEVMNQYDSLLSKLVEL
;
A
#
# COMPACT_ATOMS: atom_id res chain seq x y z
N MET A 1 -9.15 -32.02 36.57
CA MET A 1 -8.41 -31.51 35.41
C MET A 1 -9.41 -30.74 34.59
N ASP A 2 -9.25 -29.42 34.52
CA ASP A 2 -9.92 -28.55 33.56
C ASP A 2 -9.02 -27.33 33.38
N THR A 3 -8.50 -27.20 32.16
CA THR A 3 -7.47 -26.24 31.79
C THR A 3 -8.13 -24.89 31.54
N ARG A 4 -7.88 -23.90 32.40
CA ARG A 4 -8.27 -22.51 32.13
C ARG A 4 -7.28 -21.88 31.15
N ILE A 5 -7.54 -22.04 29.85
CA ILE A 5 -6.91 -21.23 28.80
C ILE A 5 -7.97 -20.29 28.25
N GLY A 6 -7.63 -19.01 28.17
CA GLY A 6 -8.42 -18.02 27.45
C GLY A 6 -8.38 -16.68 28.14
N GLY A 7 -7.21 -16.04 28.17
CA GLY A 7 -7.17 -14.60 28.42
C GLY A 7 -8.01 -13.91 27.37
N ASN A 8 -8.96 -13.08 27.80
CA ASN A 8 -9.74 -12.24 26.91
C ASN A 8 -8.80 -11.32 26.13
N ILE A 9 -8.61 -11.57 24.84
CA ILE A 9 -8.03 -10.61 23.91
C ILE A 9 -9.06 -9.51 23.74
N MET A 10 -8.82 -8.36 24.38
CA MET A 10 -9.59 -7.16 24.15
C MET A 10 -9.19 -6.61 22.78
N ILE A 11 -9.94 -7.01 21.73
CA ILE A 11 -9.81 -6.37 20.43
C ILE A 11 -10.21 -4.90 20.59
N ASN A 12 -9.22 -4.00 20.51
CA ASN A 12 -9.48 -2.56 20.52
C ASN A 12 -9.99 -2.17 19.13
N THR A 13 -11.26 -2.47 18.86
CA THR A 13 -11.94 -1.97 17.67
C THR A 13 -12.09 -0.48 17.87
N LYS A 14 -11.23 0.32 17.22
CA LYS A 14 -11.42 1.76 17.12
C LYS A 14 -12.83 1.96 16.56
N ASN A 15 -13.76 2.50 17.36
CA ASN A 15 -15.04 2.97 16.86
C ASN A 15 -14.74 4.10 15.87
N ILE A 16 -14.75 3.79 14.58
CA ILE A 16 -14.66 4.78 13.53
C ILE A 16 -16.08 5.35 13.44
N GLU A 17 -16.31 6.48 14.10
CA GLU A 17 -17.53 7.25 13.87
C GLU A 17 -17.61 7.59 12.37
N GLU A 18 -18.76 7.32 11.77
CA GLU A 18 -19.03 7.57 10.36
C GLU A 18 -19.03 9.08 10.10
N LYS A 19 -17.83 9.64 9.90
CA LYS A 19 -17.61 11.07 9.73
C LYS A 19 -17.58 11.40 8.25
N SER A 20 -18.71 11.85 7.71
CA SER A 20 -18.80 12.37 6.36
C SER A 20 -18.31 13.83 6.33
N THR A 21 -17.21 14.07 5.62
CA THR A 21 -16.65 15.40 5.40
C THR A 21 -16.50 15.64 3.90
N ALA A 22 -17.04 16.75 3.41
CA ALA A 22 -16.96 17.13 2.01
C ALA A 22 -15.62 17.81 1.68
N TYR A 23 -15.00 17.41 0.57
CA TYR A 23 -13.75 18.01 0.08
C TYR A 23 -13.95 18.54 -1.34
N LYS A 24 -13.41 19.74 -1.58
CA LYS A 24 -13.50 20.41 -2.88
C LYS A 24 -12.44 19.87 -3.83
N ILE A 25 -12.86 19.47 -5.03
CA ILE A 25 -11.96 19.17 -6.15
C ILE A 25 -11.32 20.49 -6.64
N ARG A 26 -10.01 20.46 -6.86
CA ARG A 26 -9.20 21.61 -7.31
C ARG A 26 -8.39 21.21 -8.54
N LYS A 27 -8.01 22.19 -9.35
CA LYS A 27 -7.04 21.98 -10.44
C LYS A 27 -5.61 22.19 -9.95
N SER A 28 -4.71 21.30 -10.34
CA SER A 28 -3.26 21.44 -10.21
C SER A 28 -2.61 21.02 -11.52
N GLY A 29 -2.03 21.99 -12.24
CA GLY A 29 -1.60 21.78 -13.63
C GLY A 29 -2.76 21.30 -14.50
N ASN A 30 -2.56 20.17 -15.17
CA ASN A 30 -3.58 19.52 -16.01
C ASN A 30 -4.45 18.49 -15.25
N SER A 31 -4.25 18.33 -13.94
CA SER A 31 -4.92 17.30 -13.14
C SER A 31 -5.97 17.89 -12.21
N ASP A 32 -7.03 17.13 -11.97
CA ASP A 32 -7.96 17.37 -10.87
C ASP A 32 -7.46 16.65 -9.61
N ILE A 33 -7.41 17.36 -8.50
CA ILE A 33 -6.91 16.88 -7.22
C ILE A 33 -7.95 17.10 -6.13
N VAL A 34 -8.00 16.20 -5.16
CA VAL A 34 -8.79 16.35 -3.94
C VAL A 34 -7.88 16.12 -2.73
N THR A 35 -8.12 16.89 -1.66
CA THR A 35 -7.37 16.71 -0.41
C THR A 35 -7.83 15.43 0.28
N VAL A 36 -6.90 14.50 0.49
CA VAL A 36 -7.16 13.30 1.28
C VAL A 36 -7.05 13.65 2.78
N PRO A 37 -8.11 13.45 3.57
CA PRO A 37 -8.13 13.81 4.99
C PRO A 37 -7.16 12.95 5.80
N SER A 38 -6.59 13.48 6.89
CA SER A 38 -5.70 12.71 7.76
C SER A 38 -6.34 11.42 8.26
N ILE A 39 -7.62 11.44 8.64
CA ILE A 39 -8.32 10.23 9.09
C ILE A 39 -8.37 9.13 8.01
N VAL A 40 -8.52 9.51 6.74
CA VAL A 40 -8.49 8.57 5.61
C VAL A 40 -7.08 8.05 5.42
N LYS A 41 -6.06 8.92 5.49
CA LYS A 41 -4.65 8.51 5.40
C LYS A 41 -4.26 7.53 6.49
N ASP A 42 -4.63 7.81 7.73
CA ASP A 42 -4.33 6.97 8.90
C ASP A 42 -5.06 5.62 8.84
N THR A 43 -6.29 5.63 8.32
CA THR A 43 -7.11 4.40 8.19
C THR A 43 -6.63 3.51 7.07
N LEU A 44 -6.27 4.07 5.91
CA LEU A 44 -5.70 3.31 4.79
C LEU A 44 -4.20 3.02 4.97
N GLY A 45 -3.54 3.66 5.95
CA GLY A 45 -2.11 3.57 6.16
C GLY A 45 -1.28 4.10 4.99
N ILE A 46 -1.75 5.15 4.31
CA ILE A 46 -1.08 5.74 3.14
C ILE A 46 -0.28 6.99 3.49
N SER A 47 0.88 7.13 2.85
CA SER A 47 1.76 8.30 2.97
C SER A 47 1.98 8.98 1.61
N GLU A 48 2.58 10.16 1.62
CA GLU A 48 2.99 10.82 0.37
C GLU A 48 3.97 9.91 -0.40
N GLY A 49 3.68 9.67 -1.68
CA GLY A 49 4.45 8.75 -2.53
C GLY A 49 3.88 7.34 -2.64
N ASP A 50 2.93 6.96 -1.79
CA ASP A 50 2.24 5.66 -1.91
C ASP A 50 1.30 5.65 -3.13
N LEU A 51 1.12 4.46 -3.71
CA LEU A 51 0.16 4.23 -4.78
C LEU A 51 -1.21 3.86 -4.19
N VAL A 52 -2.26 4.32 -4.86
CA VAL A 52 -3.64 3.96 -4.55
C VAL A 52 -4.37 3.59 -5.84
N SER A 53 -5.21 2.56 -5.78
CA SER A 53 -6.09 2.19 -6.88
C SER A 53 -7.51 2.68 -6.63
N PHE A 54 -8.20 3.07 -7.70
CA PHE A 54 -9.62 3.39 -7.67
C PHE A 54 -10.42 2.24 -8.28
N ILE A 55 -11.27 1.62 -7.47
CA ILE A 55 -12.25 0.64 -7.94
C ILE A 55 -13.55 1.39 -8.19
N VAL A 56 -13.93 1.51 -9.46
CA VAL A 56 -15.15 2.21 -9.89
C VAL A 56 -16.27 1.18 -10.06
N THR A 57 -17.39 1.43 -9.39
CA THR A 57 -18.66 0.69 -9.54
C THR A 57 -19.74 1.64 -10.08
N GLU A 58 -20.94 1.15 -10.35
CA GLU A 58 -22.04 1.98 -10.86
C GLU A 58 -22.45 3.12 -9.90
N GLU A 59 -22.38 2.86 -8.59
CA GLU A 59 -22.91 3.78 -7.57
C GLU A 59 -21.82 4.41 -6.70
N SER A 60 -20.59 3.89 -6.74
CA SER A 60 -19.53 4.29 -5.81
C SER A 60 -18.12 4.11 -6.36
N VAL A 61 -17.17 4.83 -5.77
CA VAL A 61 -15.74 4.66 -6.00
C VAL A 61 -15.08 4.28 -4.68
N THR A 62 -14.36 3.15 -4.67
CA THR A 62 -13.57 2.70 -3.52
C THR A 62 -12.09 2.97 -3.78
N ILE A 63 -11.41 3.53 -2.79
CA ILE A 63 -9.97 3.77 -2.83
C ILE A 63 -9.30 2.68 -2.00
N ILE A 64 -8.33 1.97 -2.58
CA ILE A 64 -7.52 0.97 -1.89
C ILE A 64 -6.05 1.36 -1.95
N LYS A 65 -5.30 1.04 -0.89
CA LYS A 65 -3.84 1.13 -0.92
C LYS A 65 -3.31 0.07 -1.89
N GLU A 66 -2.46 0.48 -2.82
CA GLU A 66 -1.80 -0.43 -3.75
C GLU A 66 -0.36 -0.64 -3.28
N GLU A 67 0.02 -1.89 -3.06
CA GLU A 67 1.42 -2.21 -2.89
C GLU A 67 2.11 -2.12 -4.25
N PRO A 68 3.28 -1.48 -4.33
CA PRO A 68 4.03 -1.46 -5.57
C PRO A 68 4.31 -2.91 -5.96
N LYS A 69 3.86 -3.31 -7.16
CA LYS A 69 4.21 -4.61 -7.74
C LYS A 69 5.72 -4.61 -7.99
N LEU A 70 6.48 -5.06 -7.00
CA LEU A 70 7.86 -5.45 -7.21
C LEU A 70 7.83 -6.70 -8.09
N ASP A 71 8.30 -6.55 -9.32
CA ASP A 71 8.51 -7.66 -10.23
C ASP A 71 9.77 -8.39 -9.74
N VAL A 72 9.56 -9.32 -8.79
CA VAL A 72 10.65 -10.04 -8.10
C VAL A 72 11.54 -10.78 -9.12
N ASP A 73 10.95 -11.22 -10.23
CA ASP A 73 11.64 -11.90 -11.31
C ASP A 73 12.68 -10.98 -11.97
N GLN A 74 12.36 -9.69 -12.20
CA GLN A 74 13.33 -8.73 -12.75
C GLN A 74 14.51 -8.47 -11.80
N ILE A 75 14.26 -8.45 -10.50
CA ILE A 75 15.31 -8.25 -9.49
C ILE A 75 16.23 -9.48 -9.44
N ILE A 76 15.66 -10.68 -9.51
CA ILE A 76 16.44 -11.91 -9.57
C ILE A 76 17.30 -11.93 -10.84
N ASP A 77 16.74 -11.56 -11.99
CA ASP A 77 17.49 -11.50 -13.24
C ASP A 77 18.64 -10.48 -13.18
N GLU A 78 18.42 -9.28 -12.64
CA GLU A 78 19.49 -8.28 -12.46
C GLU A 78 20.59 -8.77 -11.51
N VAL A 79 20.22 -9.40 -10.40
CA VAL A 79 21.17 -9.93 -9.41
C VAL A 79 21.98 -11.09 -10.00
N MET A 80 21.33 -12.02 -10.69
CA MET A 80 21.99 -13.16 -11.33
C MET A 80 22.93 -12.70 -12.44
N ASN A 81 22.52 -11.72 -13.26
CA ASN A 81 23.38 -11.14 -14.29
C ASN A 81 24.61 -10.43 -13.71
N GLN A 82 24.50 -9.76 -12.55
CA GLN A 82 25.65 -9.19 -11.87
C GLN A 82 26.63 -10.27 -11.42
N TYR A 83 26.15 -11.35 -10.79
CA TYR A 83 27.00 -12.46 -10.36
C TYR A 83 27.68 -13.17 -11.54
N ASP A 84 26.96 -13.45 -12.62
CA ASP A 84 27.52 -14.10 -13.82
C ASP A 84 28.64 -13.27 -14.46
N SER A 85 28.49 -11.95 -14.49
CA SER A 85 29.50 -11.05 -15.04
C SER A 85 30.81 -11.03 -14.24
N LEU A 86 30.71 -11.21 -12.91
CA LEU A 86 31.85 -11.21 -12.00
C LEU A 86 32.55 -12.58 -12.02
N LEU A 87 31.78 -13.67 -12.04
CA LEU A 87 32.30 -15.03 -12.12
C LEU A 87 32.97 -15.31 -13.48
N SER A 88 32.41 -14.80 -14.58
CA SER A 88 33.03 -14.94 -15.91
C SER A 88 34.41 -14.27 -15.98
N LYS A 89 34.55 -13.09 -15.36
CA LYS A 89 35.85 -12.38 -15.27
C LYS A 89 36.91 -13.11 -14.44
N LEU A 90 36.51 -14.02 -13.55
CA LEU A 90 37.42 -14.82 -12.74
C LEU A 90 37.92 -16.07 -13.48
N VAL A 91 37.21 -16.54 -14.52
CA VAL A 91 37.55 -17.74 -15.30
C VAL A 91 38.40 -17.40 -16.54
N GLU A 92 38.37 -16.15 -17.00
CA GLU A 92 39.19 -15.67 -18.12
C GLU A 92 40.63 -15.24 -17.72
N LEU A 93 41.03 -15.44 -16.45
CA LEU A 93 42.38 -15.23 -15.91
C LEU A 93 43.11 -16.56 -15.67
#